data_AF-A0A645IKJ7-F1
#
_entry.id   AF-A0A645IKJ7-F1
#
_cell.length_a   1.000
_cell.length_b   1.000
_cell.length_c   1.000
_cell.angle_alpha   90.00
_cell.angle_beta   90.00
_cell.angle_gamma   90.00
#
_symmetry.space_group_name_H-M   'P 1'
#
loop_
_entity.id
_entity.type
_entity.pdbx_description
1 polymer ?
#
loop_
_entity_poly.entity_id
_entity_poly.type
_entity_poly.pdbx_seq_one_letter_code
_entity_poly.pdbx_strand_id
1 'polypeptide(L)'
;MKYGTDFANLGYLAGDENAIRLFAVDSQTITTDSRGNKVADLPIMKDKKTVKDFAFVHQFTSGDPALWIRQVVDPMGIKFAAGVVTVSVPSAMPYYNSGQMVGLLGGLRSAAEYELLIGKPGRPVAMMDAQSMAHLSIIGFIFLGNVGHFLSKRNEAKAS
;
A
#
# COMPACT_ATOMS: atom_id res chain seq x y z
N MET A 1 1.12 12.11 -19.79
CA MET A 1 1.44 10.67 -19.88
C MET A 1 0.92 10.11 -21.19
N LYS A 2 1.73 9.35 -21.92
CA LYS A 2 1.48 8.74 -23.22
C LYS A 2 1.50 7.21 -23.09
N TYR A 3 0.43 6.55 -23.57
CA TYR A 3 0.32 5.09 -23.56
C TYR A 3 1.39 4.43 -24.43
N GLY A 4 1.91 3.28 -23.99
CA GLY A 4 2.98 2.51 -24.66
C GLY A 4 4.40 3.07 -24.44
N THR A 5 4.54 4.36 -24.13
CA THR A 5 5.83 4.99 -23.80
C THR A 5 5.98 5.23 -22.29
N ASP A 6 5.00 5.85 -21.65
CA ASP A 6 5.05 6.19 -20.21
C ASP A 6 4.36 5.15 -19.34
N PHE A 7 3.34 4.46 -19.88
CA PHE A 7 2.63 3.38 -19.19
C PHE A 7 2.02 2.39 -20.18
N ALA A 8 1.86 1.14 -19.76
CA ALA A 8 1.14 0.10 -20.49
C ALA A 8 0.32 -0.74 -19.51
N ASN A 9 -0.84 -1.22 -19.96
CA ASN A 9 -1.64 -2.18 -19.19
C ASN A 9 -1.54 -3.55 -19.87
N LEU A 10 -0.82 -4.48 -19.25
CA LEU A 10 -0.58 -5.82 -19.78
C LEU A 10 -1.78 -6.78 -19.56
N GLY A 11 -2.83 -6.33 -18.87
CA GLY A 11 -4.02 -7.13 -18.60
C GLY A 11 -3.84 -8.10 -17.43
N TYR A 12 -4.68 -9.13 -17.41
CA TYR A 12 -4.67 -10.16 -16.37
C TYR A 12 -3.95 -11.41 -16.86
N LEU A 13 -2.93 -11.85 -16.12
CA LEU A 13 -2.24 -13.11 -16.36
C LEU A 13 -2.76 -14.17 -15.39
N ALA A 14 -3.50 -15.16 -15.91
CA ALA A 14 -4.06 -16.24 -15.11
C ALA A 14 -2.97 -17.25 -14.72
N GLY A 15 -3.09 -17.82 -13.51
CA GLY A 15 -2.14 -18.82 -13.00
C GLY A 15 -1.57 -18.51 -11.61
N ASP A 16 -2.03 -17.44 -10.95
CA ASP A 16 -1.69 -17.09 -9.57
C ASP A 16 -0.17 -17.04 -9.34
N GLU A 17 0.37 -17.76 -8.34
CA GLU A 17 1.80 -17.80 -8.03
C GLU A 17 2.67 -18.22 -9.24
N ASN A 18 2.18 -19.14 -10.09
CA ASN A 18 2.90 -19.56 -11.29
C ASN A 18 2.94 -18.46 -12.35
N ALA A 19 1.86 -17.68 -12.49
CA ALA A 19 1.82 -16.55 -13.42
C ALA A 19 2.81 -15.45 -13.00
N ILE A 20 2.88 -15.16 -11.71
CA ILE A 20 3.87 -14.21 -11.15
C ILE A 20 5.28 -14.68 -11.49
N ARG A 21 5.58 -15.96 -11.24
CA ARG A 21 6.90 -16.53 -11.53
C ARG A 21 7.22 -16.52 -13.02
N LEU A 22 6.26 -16.88 -13.86
CA LEU A 22 6.41 -16.88 -15.32
C LEU A 22 6.74 -15.48 -15.82
N PHE A 23 5.98 -14.46 -15.43
CA PHE A 23 6.26 -13.07 -15.79
C PHE A 23 7.62 -12.61 -15.26
N ALA A 24 8.02 -13.10 -14.08
CA ALA A 24 9.26 -12.70 -13.46
C ALA A 24 10.49 -13.18 -14.23
N VAL A 25 10.46 -14.43 -14.71
CA VAL A 25 11.56 -15.02 -15.49
C VAL A 25 11.46 -14.73 -17.00
N ASP A 26 10.27 -14.45 -17.50
CA ASP A 26 10.00 -14.04 -18.89
C ASP A 26 8.82 -13.05 -18.95
N SER A 27 9.15 -11.76 -18.92
CA SER A 27 8.17 -10.68 -19.01
C SER A 27 7.58 -10.51 -20.42
N GLN A 28 8.15 -11.18 -21.44
CA GLN A 28 7.64 -11.18 -22.81
C GLN A 28 6.61 -12.29 -23.06
N THR A 29 6.33 -13.13 -22.05
CA THR A 29 5.27 -14.14 -22.12
C THR A 29 3.89 -13.53 -22.42
N ILE A 30 3.68 -12.28 -22.00
CA ILE A 30 2.47 -11.52 -22.32
C ILE A 30 2.65 -10.95 -23.72
N THR A 31 1.92 -11.50 -24.69
CA THR A 31 2.07 -11.13 -26.11
C THR A 31 1.23 -9.92 -26.51
N THR A 32 0.07 -9.74 -25.86
CA THR A 32 -0.92 -8.73 -26.21
C THR A 32 -1.35 -7.97 -24.97
N ASP A 33 -1.37 -6.64 -25.04
CA ASP A 33 -1.80 -5.77 -23.95
C ASP A 33 -3.33 -5.69 -23.85
N SER A 34 -3.84 -4.99 -22.85
CA SER A 34 -5.30 -4.86 -22.62
C SER A 34 -6.03 -4.07 -23.72
N ARG A 35 -5.31 -3.47 -24.67
CA ARG A 35 -5.85 -2.69 -25.80
C ARG A 35 -5.67 -3.40 -27.15
N GLY A 36 -5.16 -4.62 -27.15
CA GLY A 36 -4.91 -5.40 -28.37
C GLY A 36 -3.59 -5.08 -29.07
N ASN A 37 -2.72 -4.23 -28.49
CA ASN A 37 -1.40 -3.97 -29.04
C ASN A 37 -0.46 -5.13 -28.71
N LYS A 38 0.47 -5.43 -29.63
CA LYS A 38 1.55 -6.37 -29.33
C LYS A 38 2.47 -5.75 -28.29
N VAL A 39 2.73 -6.46 -27.20
CA VAL A 39 3.59 -5.99 -26.10
C VAL A 39 5.01 -5.70 -26.60
N ALA A 40 5.51 -6.50 -27.55
CA ALA A 40 6.81 -6.31 -28.18
C ALA A 40 6.95 -4.98 -28.94
N ASP A 41 5.84 -4.39 -29.39
CA ASP A 41 5.83 -3.12 -30.12
C ASP A 41 5.78 -1.91 -29.17
N LEU A 42 5.52 -2.12 -27.88
CA LEU A 42 5.41 -1.04 -26.89
C LEU A 42 6.81 -0.55 -26.48
N PRO A 43 7.15 0.74 -26.70
CA PRO A 43 8.45 1.28 -26.30
C PRO A 43 8.84 1.03 -24.83
N ILE A 44 7.90 1.06 -23.90
CA ILE A 44 8.14 0.85 -22.46
C ILE A 44 8.56 -0.59 -22.12
N MET A 45 8.19 -1.57 -22.97
CA MET A 45 8.49 -2.99 -22.80
C MET A 45 9.72 -3.42 -23.61
N LYS A 46 10.30 -2.52 -24.40
CA LYS A 46 11.51 -2.79 -25.15
C LYS A 46 12.66 -3.11 -24.20
N ASP A 47 13.37 -4.18 -24.50
CA ASP A 47 14.50 -4.70 -23.70
C ASP A 47 14.12 -5.11 -22.25
N LYS A 48 12.83 -5.33 -21.97
CA LYS A 48 12.34 -5.87 -20.69
C LYS A 48 12.06 -7.37 -20.84
N LYS A 49 13.07 -8.19 -20.55
CA LYS A 49 13.00 -9.65 -20.68
C LYS A 49 12.62 -10.33 -19.38
N THR A 50 13.08 -9.79 -18.25
CA THR A 50 12.81 -10.33 -16.92
C THR A 50 12.40 -9.20 -15.99
N VAL A 51 11.86 -9.55 -14.83
CA VAL A 51 11.51 -8.54 -13.83
C VAL A 51 12.71 -7.73 -13.36
N LYS A 52 13.95 -8.26 -13.46
CA LYS A 52 15.18 -7.54 -13.09
C LYS A 52 15.47 -6.33 -13.98
N ASP A 53 14.87 -6.29 -15.17
CA ASP A 53 15.02 -5.15 -16.08
C ASP A 53 14.16 -3.95 -15.66
N PHE A 54 13.27 -4.14 -14.67
CA PHE A 54 12.49 -3.08 -14.04
C PHE A 54 13.22 -2.56 -12.79
N ALA A 55 13.11 -1.26 -12.54
CA ALA A 55 13.74 -0.65 -11.38
C ALA A 55 13.03 -0.98 -10.05
N PHE A 56 11.73 -1.31 -10.13
CA PHE A 56 10.85 -1.44 -8.98
C PHE A 56 9.58 -2.21 -9.32
N VAL A 57 9.05 -2.94 -8.35
CA VAL A 57 7.73 -3.58 -8.41
C VAL A 57 6.87 -3.07 -7.27
N HIS A 58 5.62 -2.72 -7.58
CA HIS A 58 4.62 -2.35 -6.58
C HIS A 58 3.38 -3.23 -6.72
N GLN A 59 2.92 -3.83 -5.63
CA GLN A 59 1.70 -4.62 -5.61
C GLN A 59 0.64 -3.94 -4.75
N PHE A 60 -0.60 -3.86 -5.23
CA PHE A 60 -1.76 -3.61 -4.38
C PHE A 60 -2.50 -4.92 -4.13
N THR A 61 -2.76 -5.27 -2.87
CA THR A 61 -3.46 -6.51 -2.49
C THR A 61 -4.35 -6.31 -1.27
N SER A 62 -5.49 -7.00 -1.23
CA SER A 62 -6.31 -7.14 -0.02
C SER A 62 -5.85 -8.27 0.88
N GLY A 63 -4.95 -9.13 0.39
CA GLY A 63 -4.41 -10.30 1.10
C GLY A 63 -2.96 -10.12 1.51
N ASP A 64 -2.18 -11.18 1.34
CA ASP A 64 -0.77 -11.27 1.74
C ASP A 64 0.17 -10.97 0.54
N PRO A 65 1.19 -10.09 0.68
CA PRO A 65 2.23 -9.89 -0.34
C PRO A 65 3.19 -11.07 -0.54
N ALA A 66 3.13 -12.11 0.29
CA ALA A 66 4.08 -13.23 0.29
C ALA A 66 4.32 -13.89 -1.08
N LEU A 67 3.32 -13.97 -1.96
CA LEU A 67 3.45 -14.60 -3.28
C LEU A 67 4.50 -13.91 -4.16
N TRP A 68 4.48 -12.58 -4.22
CA TRP A 68 5.48 -11.80 -4.95
C TRP A 68 6.85 -11.89 -4.28
N ILE A 69 6.88 -11.93 -2.95
CA ILE A 69 8.14 -12.05 -2.21
C ILE A 69 8.83 -13.37 -2.57
N ARG A 70 8.10 -14.48 -2.43
CA ARG A 70 8.64 -15.83 -2.60
C ARG A 70 9.00 -16.16 -4.04
N GLN A 71 8.24 -15.67 -5.02
CA GLN A 71 8.48 -15.95 -6.44
C GLN A 71 9.42 -14.97 -7.12
N VAL A 72 9.57 -13.77 -6.58
CA VAL A 72 10.26 -12.68 -7.27
C VAL A 72 11.34 -12.05 -6.41
N VAL A 73 10.98 -11.55 -5.23
CA VAL A 73 11.94 -10.82 -4.38
C VAL A 73 13.07 -11.74 -3.91
N ASP A 74 12.74 -12.86 -3.28
CA ASP A 74 13.73 -13.79 -2.74
C ASP A 74 14.66 -14.36 -3.82
N PRO A 75 14.16 -14.85 -4.98
CA PRO A 75 15.03 -15.41 -6.01
C PRO A 75 15.71 -14.37 -6.93
N MET A 76 15.14 -13.17 -7.08
CA MET A 76 15.61 -12.20 -8.09
C MET A 76 16.13 -10.87 -7.51
N GLY A 77 15.83 -10.55 -6.25
CA GLY A 77 16.42 -9.42 -5.54
C GLY A 77 15.96 -8.04 -6.03
N ILE A 78 14.78 -7.94 -6.64
CA ILE A 78 14.24 -6.64 -7.08
C ILE A 78 13.65 -5.84 -5.90
N LYS A 79 13.78 -4.51 -5.95
CA LYS A 79 13.12 -3.60 -5.02
C LYS A 79 11.60 -3.74 -5.15
N PHE A 80 10.96 -4.05 -4.03
CA PHE A 80 9.53 -4.35 -3.97
C PHE A 80 8.85 -3.57 -2.85
N ALA A 81 7.65 -3.08 -3.10
CA ALA A 81 6.77 -2.53 -2.07
C ALA A 81 5.34 -3.01 -2.29
N ALA A 82 4.57 -3.00 -1.20
CA ALA A 82 3.17 -3.43 -1.23
C ALA A 82 2.26 -2.36 -0.65
N GLY A 83 1.11 -2.16 -1.28
CA GLY A 83 -0.06 -1.51 -0.71
C GLY A 83 -1.05 -2.57 -0.23
N VAL A 84 -1.34 -2.57 1.07
CA VAL A 84 -2.24 -3.52 1.72
C VAL A 84 -3.39 -2.80 2.42
N VAL A 85 -4.50 -3.52 2.62
CA VAL A 85 -5.57 -3.05 3.50
C VAL A 85 -5.07 -2.94 4.95
N THR A 86 -5.61 -2.01 5.74
CA THR A 86 -5.14 -1.70 7.10
C THR A 86 -5.03 -2.94 7.99
N VAL A 87 -5.98 -3.87 7.88
CA VAL A 87 -6.02 -5.10 8.68
C VAL A 87 -4.88 -6.08 8.35
N SER A 88 -4.27 -5.97 7.16
CA SER A 88 -3.16 -6.81 6.70
C SER A 88 -1.79 -6.17 6.93
N VAL A 89 -1.74 -4.95 7.48
CA VAL A 89 -0.47 -4.29 7.82
C VAL A 89 0.35 -5.13 8.82
N PRO A 90 -0.22 -5.66 9.92
CA PRO A 90 0.56 -6.46 10.88
C PRO A 90 1.18 -7.72 10.26
N SER A 91 0.48 -8.38 9.32
CA SER A 91 1.01 -9.57 8.63
C SER A 91 2.08 -9.21 7.60
N ALA A 92 2.07 -8.00 7.05
CA ALA A 92 3.06 -7.51 6.10
C ALA A 92 4.34 -6.97 6.77
N MET A 93 4.27 -6.54 8.04
CA MET A 93 5.38 -5.96 8.78
C MET A 93 6.65 -6.83 8.86
N PRO A 94 6.58 -8.17 9.06
CA PRO A 94 7.78 -9.00 9.07
C PRO A 94 8.61 -8.89 7.79
N TYR A 95 7.95 -8.83 6.63
CA TYR A 95 8.62 -8.69 5.33
C TYR A 95 9.23 -7.30 5.12
N TYR A 96 8.61 -6.27 5.69
CA TYR A 96 9.18 -4.93 5.69
C TYR A 96 10.41 -4.86 6.58
N ASN A 97 10.32 -5.40 7.80
CA ASN A 97 11.40 -5.38 8.78
C ASN A 97 12.60 -6.26 8.35
N SER A 98 12.37 -7.34 7.62
CA SER A 98 13.44 -8.20 7.08
C SER A 98 14.18 -7.59 5.90
N GLY A 99 13.68 -6.48 5.33
CA GLY A 99 14.21 -5.86 4.12
C GLY A 99 13.73 -6.50 2.81
N GLN A 100 12.82 -7.49 2.87
CA GLN A 100 12.18 -8.07 1.68
C GLN A 100 11.20 -7.09 1.02
N MET A 101 10.69 -6.11 1.76
CA MET A 101 9.96 -4.96 1.20
C MET A 101 10.66 -3.65 1.57
N VAL A 102 10.85 -2.79 0.58
CA VAL A 102 11.43 -1.45 0.78
C VAL A 102 10.37 -0.39 1.10
N GLY A 103 9.08 -0.75 1.02
CA GLY A 103 7.96 0.14 1.32
C GLY A 103 6.68 -0.63 1.59
N LEU A 104 5.85 -0.07 2.48
CA LEU A 104 4.55 -0.61 2.84
C LEU A 104 3.53 0.53 2.93
N LEU A 105 2.49 0.49 2.09
CA LEU A 105 1.38 1.43 2.14
C LEU A 105 0.19 0.75 2.83
N GLY A 106 -0.12 1.18 4.06
CA GLY A 106 -1.17 0.63 4.89
C GLY A 106 -2.35 1.59 5.07
N GLY A 107 -3.45 1.32 4.36
CA GLY A 107 -4.72 2.01 4.57
C GLY A 107 -4.70 3.53 4.35
N LEU A 108 -5.59 4.22 5.04
CA LEU A 108 -5.83 5.65 4.87
C LEU A 108 -4.62 6.51 5.22
N ARG A 109 -3.91 6.16 6.31
CA ARG A 109 -2.78 6.93 6.80
C ARG A 109 -1.67 7.03 5.77
N SER A 110 -1.24 5.89 5.22
CA SER A 110 -0.17 5.89 4.21
C SER A 110 -0.58 6.62 2.93
N ALA A 111 -1.85 6.56 2.54
CA ALA A 111 -2.35 7.31 1.39
C ALA A 111 -2.25 8.83 1.61
N ALA A 112 -2.61 9.31 2.80
CA ALA A 112 -2.51 10.72 3.14
C ALA A 112 -1.06 11.20 3.29
N GLU A 113 -0.19 10.40 3.93
CA GLU A 113 1.25 10.69 4.00
C GLU A 113 1.87 10.77 2.59
N TYR A 114 1.46 9.90 1.66
CA TYR A 114 1.88 9.96 0.27
C TYR A 114 1.40 11.23 -0.45
N GLU A 115 0.14 11.62 -0.28
CA GLU A 115 -0.42 12.86 -0.85
C GLU A 115 0.33 14.11 -0.35
N LEU A 116 0.66 14.17 0.94
CA LEU A 116 1.46 15.23 1.52
C LEU A 116 2.87 15.24 0.94
N LEU A 117 3.51 14.06 0.80
CA LEU A 117 4.85 13.92 0.25
C LEU A 117 4.96 14.43 -1.20
N ILE A 118 3.92 14.21 -2.02
CA ILE A 118 3.89 14.69 -3.41
C ILE A 118 3.30 16.11 -3.56
N GLY A 119 2.98 16.78 -2.46
CA GLY A 119 2.42 18.15 -2.45
C GLY A 119 1.03 18.25 -3.06
N LYS A 120 0.24 17.17 -3.03
CA LYS A 120 -1.13 17.13 -3.59
C LYS A 120 -2.11 16.61 -2.53
N PRO A 121 -2.40 17.42 -1.49
CA PRO A 121 -3.35 17.02 -0.46
C PRO A 121 -4.74 16.81 -1.08
N GLY A 122 -5.36 15.68 -0.79
CA GLY A 122 -6.66 15.29 -1.30
C GLY A 122 -7.59 14.79 -0.20
N ARG A 123 -8.51 13.91 -0.60
CA ARG A 123 -9.50 13.32 0.31
C ARG A 123 -8.86 12.53 1.47
N PRO A 124 -7.83 11.70 1.25
CA PRO A 124 -7.11 11.03 2.33
C PRO A 124 -6.63 11.96 3.44
N VAL A 125 -5.98 13.08 3.10
CA VAL A 125 -5.52 14.07 4.08
C VAL A 125 -6.69 14.66 4.87
N ALA A 126 -7.75 15.09 4.19
CA ALA A 126 -8.93 15.64 4.86
C ALA A 126 -9.61 14.63 5.80
N MET A 127 -9.65 13.34 5.42
CA MET A 127 -10.19 12.29 6.29
C MET A 127 -9.30 12.02 7.50
N MET A 128 -7.97 12.10 7.37
CA MET A 128 -7.07 12.04 8.52
C MET A 128 -7.26 13.23 9.48
N ASP A 129 -7.48 14.43 8.97
CA ASP A 129 -7.75 15.61 9.80
C ASP A 129 -9.06 15.45 10.57
N ALA A 130 -10.12 15.00 9.89
CA ALA A 130 -11.40 14.71 10.52
C ALA A 130 -11.28 13.60 11.60
N GLN A 131 -10.53 12.53 11.29
CA GLN A 131 -10.25 11.47 12.25
C GLN A 131 -9.50 12.03 13.47
N SER A 132 -8.47 12.84 13.26
CA SER A 132 -7.71 13.49 14.34
C SER A 132 -8.60 14.36 15.24
N MET A 133 -9.50 15.14 14.65
CA MET A 133 -10.46 15.97 15.39
C MET A 133 -11.47 15.17 16.19
N ALA A 134 -11.97 14.06 15.63
CA ALA A 134 -12.85 13.15 16.36
C ALA A 134 -12.16 12.54 17.58
N HIS A 135 -10.90 12.08 17.43
CA HIS A 135 -10.13 11.54 18.56
C HIS A 135 -9.90 12.58 19.64
N LEU A 136 -9.54 13.82 19.26
CA LEU A 136 -9.36 14.91 20.23
C LEU A 136 -10.67 15.27 20.95
N SER A 137 -11.80 15.22 20.25
CA SER A 137 -13.12 15.46 20.87
C SER A 137 -13.46 14.40 21.92
N ILE A 138 -13.21 13.13 21.61
CA ILE A 138 -13.41 12.01 22.56
C ILE A 138 -12.53 12.18 23.80
N ILE A 139 -11.25 12.50 23.62
CA ILE A 139 -10.32 12.77 24.72
C ILE A 139 -10.83 13.94 25.58
N GLY A 140 -11.33 15.00 24.95
CA GLY A 140 -11.94 16.14 25.63
C GLY A 140 -13.14 15.75 26.50
N PHE A 141 -14.05 14.92 25.98
CA PHE A 141 -15.19 14.43 26.75
C PHE A 141 -14.78 13.52 27.91
N ILE A 142 -13.79 12.64 27.72
CA ILE A 142 -13.23 11.81 28.79
C ILE A 142 -12.65 12.70 29.90
N PHE A 143 -11.89 13.72 29.53
CA PHE A 143 -11.31 14.66 30.49
C PHE A 143 -12.39 15.40 31.29
N LEU A 144 -13.39 15.97 30.60
CA LEU A 144 -14.51 16.67 31.25
C LEU A 144 -15.31 15.73 32.18
N GLY A 145 -15.55 14.49 31.74
CA GLY A 145 -16.22 13.47 32.56
C GLY A 145 -15.44 13.15 33.84
N ASN A 146 -14.12 13.00 33.73
CA ASN A 146 -13.26 12.75 34.89
C ASN A 146 -13.26 13.94 35.85
N VAL A 147 -13.14 15.17 35.36
CA VAL A 147 -13.21 16.39 36.20
C VAL A 147 -14.56 16.48 36.91
N GLY A 148 -15.66 16.28 36.18
CA GLY A 148 -17.01 16.27 36.75
C GLY A 148 -17.18 15.21 37.84
N HIS A 149 -16.69 13.99 37.61
CA HIS A 149 -16.72 12.90 38.58
C HIS A 149 -15.97 13.25 39.88
N PHE A 150 -14.76 13.82 39.76
CA PHE A 150 -13.97 14.23 40.92
C PHE A 150 -14.60 15.36 41.71
N LEU A 151 -15.20 16.35 41.03
CA LEU A 151 -15.91 17.45 41.68
C LEU A 151 -17.18 16.96 42.39
N SER A 152 -17.94 16.03 41.79
CA SER A 152 -19.13 15.43 42.41
C SER A 152 -18.76 14.63 43.67
N LYS A 153 -17.73 13.78 43.60
CA LYS A 153 -17.23 13.02 44.78
C LYS A 153 -16.78 13.93 45.92
N ARG A 154 -16.16 15.07 45.63
CA ARG A 154 -15.74 16.04 46.66
C ARG A 154 -16.91 16.72 47.35
N ASN A 155 -18.03 16.88 46.65
CA ASN A 155 -19.24 17.46 47.22
C ASN A 155 -20.00 16.44 48.07
N GLU A 156 -20.06 15.17 47.65
CA GLU A 156 -20.64 14.08 48.45
C GLU A 156 -19.85 13.83 49.75
N ALA A 157 -18.52 13.82 49.69
CA ALA A 157 -17.66 13.65 50.87
C ALA A 157 -17.67 14.84 51.85
N LYS A 158 -18.15 16.02 51.43
CA LYS A 158 -18.35 17.19 52.30
C LYS A 158 -19.76 17.26 52.91
N ALA A 159 -20.70 16.50 52.35
CA ALA A 159 -22.09 16.45 52.81
C ALA A 159 -22.36 15.28 53.79
N SER A 160 -21.39 14.38 53.97
CA SER A 160 -21.34 13.35 55.02
C SER A 160 -20.48 13.80 56.20
#